data_AF-A0A7C4ZBI2-F1
#
_entry.id   AF-A0A7C4ZBI2-F1
#
_cell.length_a   1.000
_cell.length_b   1.000
_cell.length_c   1.000
_cell.angle_alpha   90.00
_cell.angle_beta   90.00
_cell.angle_gamma   90.00
#
_symmetry.space_group_name_H-M   'P 1'
#
loop_
_entity.id
_entity.type
_entity.pdbx_description
1 polymer ?
#
loop_
_entity_poly.entity_id
_entity_poly.type
_entity_poly.pdbx_seq_one_letter_code
_entity_poly.pdbx_strand_id
1 'polypeptide(L)'
;MRATNPVEERVIALIEPTAQNLGYRVVRVRLSGQRRKRLQIMAERLADGQMSVDDCGRLSRALSPVFDLEDPIQGEYDLEISSPGIDRPLMSLEDFQRFIGHEAKLETAAMIDGRRRWKGQIKAVEGDVIVLAAEGGEARLNFAQLSDARLVLTDKLIEEDLRRARQAEAADQQSADEGKSGT
;
A
#
# COMPACT_ATOMS: atom_id res chain seq x y z
N MET A 1 -2.78 9.45 0.41
CA MET A 1 -3.84 9.05 1.36
C MET A 1 -4.40 7.68 1.00
N ARG A 2 -4.64 6.84 2.02
CA ARG A 2 -5.14 5.46 1.87
C ARG A 2 -6.54 5.39 1.22
N ALA A 3 -7.34 6.45 1.35
CA ALA A 3 -8.65 6.70 0.72
C ALA A 3 -8.69 8.10 0.07
N THR A 4 -9.65 8.33 -0.84
CA THR A 4 -9.89 9.61 -1.55
C THR A 4 -11.35 10.06 -1.48
N ASN A 5 -12.24 9.23 -0.94
CA ASN A 5 -13.65 9.54 -0.75
C ASN A 5 -14.21 8.79 0.47
N PRO A 6 -15.39 9.19 1.00
CA PRO A 6 -15.96 8.60 2.21
C PRO A 6 -16.29 7.11 2.09
N VAL A 7 -16.58 6.61 0.89
CA VAL A 7 -16.86 5.18 0.67
C VAL A 7 -15.59 4.36 0.88
N GLU A 8 -14.47 4.81 0.33
CA GLU A 8 -13.17 4.16 0.55
C GLU A 8 -12.76 4.18 2.03
N GLU A 9 -13.01 5.29 2.75
CA GLU A 9 -12.76 5.38 4.19
C GLU A 9 -13.60 4.38 4.99
N ARG A 10 -14.90 4.29 4.67
CA ARG A 10 -15.81 3.29 5.28
C ARG A 10 -15.33 1.88 5.01
N VAL A 11 -14.94 1.56 3.77
CA VAL A 11 -14.42 0.24 3.41
C VAL A 11 -13.15 -0.07 4.20
N ILE A 12 -12.19 0.86 4.30
CA ILE A 12 -10.97 0.67 5.10
C ILE A 12 -11.32 0.34 6.55
N ALA A 13 -12.12 1.19 7.20
CA ALA A 13 -12.50 0.99 8.60
C ALA A 13 -13.17 -0.37 8.84
N LEU A 14 -13.94 -0.84 7.85
CA LEU A 14 -14.63 -2.12 7.90
C LEU A 14 -13.68 -3.32 7.78
N ILE A 15 -12.72 -3.27 6.85
CA ILE A 15 -11.87 -4.44 6.53
C ILE A 15 -10.59 -4.51 7.36
N GLU A 16 -10.12 -3.38 7.90
CA GLU A 16 -8.85 -3.30 8.62
C GLU A 16 -8.76 -4.33 9.76
N PRO A 17 -9.78 -4.50 10.63
CA PRO A 17 -9.69 -5.46 11.74
C PRO A 17 -9.51 -6.90 11.24
N THR A 18 -10.25 -7.30 10.21
CA THR A 18 -10.15 -8.63 9.61
C THR A 18 -8.80 -8.86 8.95
N ALA A 19 -8.30 -7.86 8.22
CA ALA A 19 -6.98 -7.92 7.60
C ALA A 19 -5.87 -8.07 8.66
N GLN A 20 -5.91 -7.25 9.72
CA GLN A 20 -4.94 -7.27 10.81
C GLN A 20 -4.93 -8.61 11.56
N ASN A 21 -6.11 -9.18 11.85
CA ASN A 21 -6.23 -10.49 12.49
C ASN A 21 -5.61 -11.63 11.67
N LEU A 22 -5.56 -11.47 10.34
CA LEU A 22 -4.92 -12.42 9.44
C LEU A 22 -3.43 -12.15 9.21
N GLY A 23 -2.88 -11.09 9.81
CA GLY A 23 -1.49 -10.68 9.66
C GLY A 23 -1.23 -9.79 8.43
N TYR A 24 -2.27 -9.16 7.87
CA TYR A 24 -2.15 -8.27 6.71
C TYR A 24 -2.34 -6.80 7.11
N ARG A 25 -1.58 -5.94 6.43
CA ARG A 25 -1.77 -4.49 6.39
C ARG A 25 -2.49 -4.12 5.11
N VAL A 26 -3.59 -3.37 5.23
CA VAL A 26 -4.21 -2.76 4.05
C VAL A 26 -3.35 -1.56 3.64
N VAL A 27 -2.88 -1.51 2.41
CA VAL A 27 -2.05 -0.40 1.92
C VAL A 27 -2.93 0.70 1.32
N ARG A 28 -3.91 0.32 0.49
CA ARG A 28 -4.78 1.25 -0.22
C ARG A 28 -6.11 0.61 -0.53
N VAL A 29 -7.18 1.43 -0.50
CA VAL A 29 -8.47 1.08 -1.07
C VAL A 29 -8.85 2.12 -2.12
N ARG A 30 -9.29 1.66 -3.29
CA ARG A 30 -9.77 2.53 -4.37
C ARG A 30 -11.06 1.99 -4.98
N LEU A 31 -12.07 2.84 -5.05
CA LEU A 31 -13.30 2.57 -5.79
C LEU A 31 -13.26 3.36 -7.10
N SER A 32 -13.38 2.65 -8.22
CA SER A 32 -13.28 3.24 -9.55
C SER A 32 -14.35 2.70 -10.48
N GLY A 33 -14.54 3.35 -11.63
CA GLY A 33 -15.55 2.95 -12.61
C GLY A 33 -16.94 3.53 -12.32
N GLN A 34 -17.73 3.69 -13.38
CA GLN A 34 -19.08 4.27 -13.33
C GLN A 34 -20.15 3.20 -13.53
N ARG A 35 -20.11 2.48 -14.66
CA ARG A 35 -21.07 1.39 -14.97
C ARG A 35 -20.67 0.05 -14.38
N ARG A 36 -19.40 -0.31 -14.50
CA ARG A 36 -18.80 -1.50 -13.89
C ARG A 36 -17.82 -1.01 -12.85
N LYS A 37 -18.27 -0.95 -11.60
CA LYS A 37 -17.43 -0.46 -10.50
C LYS A 37 -16.37 -1.50 -10.19
N ARG A 38 -15.22 -1.05 -9.70
CA ARG A 38 -14.14 -1.90 -9.22
C ARG A 38 -13.66 -1.41 -7.87
N LEU A 39 -13.70 -2.29 -6.87
CA LEU A 39 -13.09 -2.09 -5.57
C LEU A 39 -11.72 -2.75 -5.56
N GLN A 40 -10.66 -1.95 -5.66
CA GLN A 40 -9.29 -2.43 -5.51
C GLN A 40 -8.84 -2.28 -4.06
N ILE A 41 -8.35 -3.37 -3.48
CA ILE A 41 -7.72 -3.42 -2.16
C ILE A 41 -6.28 -3.89 -2.36
N MET A 42 -5.33 -3.00 -2.09
CA MET A 42 -3.92 -3.39 -2.00
C MET A 42 -3.61 -3.75 -0.56
N ALA A 43 -3.00 -4.90 -0.32
CA ALA A 43 -2.59 -5.34 1.01
C ALA A 43 -1.21 -5.99 0.97
N GLU A 44 -0.65 -6.25 2.15
CA GLU A 44 0.61 -6.99 2.29
C GLU A 44 0.69 -7.63 3.67
N ARG A 45 1.53 -8.66 3.82
CA ARG A 45 1.82 -9.24 5.12
C ARG A 45 2.59 -8.25 5.99
N LEU A 46 2.21 -8.17 7.26
CA LEU A 46 2.89 -7.35 8.26
C LEU A 46 4.34 -7.82 8.49
N ALA A 47 4.61 -9.12 8.31
CA ALA A 47 5.91 -9.73 8.60
C ALA A 47 7.02 -9.29 7.62
N ASP A 48 6.73 -9.24 6.31
CA ASP A 48 7.72 -9.05 5.26
C ASP A 48 7.35 -7.96 4.23
N GLY A 49 6.10 -7.48 4.24
CA GLY A 49 5.56 -6.57 3.23
C GLY A 49 5.37 -7.19 1.85
N GLN A 50 5.33 -8.52 1.77
CA GLN A 50 5.04 -9.28 0.55
C GLN A 50 3.58 -9.78 0.57
N MET A 51 3.10 -10.25 -0.57
CA MET A 51 1.80 -10.89 -0.67
C MET A 51 1.77 -11.84 -1.85
N SER A 52 1.45 -13.11 -1.58
CA SER A 52 1.28 -14.15 -2.59
C SER A 52 -0.15 -14.18 -3.15
N VAL A 53 -0.37 -14.98 -4.20
CA VAL A 53 -1.71 -15.23 -4.74
C VAL A 53 -2.62 -15.91 -3.70
N ASP A 54 -2.06 -16.81 -2.89
CA ASP A 54 -2.80 -17.50 -1.84
C ASP A 54 -3.20 -16.54 -0.71
N ASP A 55 -2.35 -15.55 -0.40
CA ASP A 55 -2.70 -14.47 0.53
C ASP A 55 -3.87 -13.63 0.01
N CYS A 56 -3.87 -13.26 -1.28
CA CYS A 56 -4.99 -12.57 -1.91
C CYS A 56 -6.28 -13.40 -1.79
N GLY A 57 -6.19 -14.70 -2.05
CA GLY A 57 -7.33 -15.61 -1.88
C GLY A 57 -7.81 -15.70 -0.43
N ARG A 58 -6.90 -15.78 0.53
CA ARG A 58 -7.20 -15.86 1.97
C ARG A 58 -7.89 -14.58 2.46
N LEU A 59 -7.35 -13.41 2.12
CA LEU A 59 -7.95 -12.14 2.46
C LEU A 59 -9.32 -11.98 1.79
N SER A 60 -9.44 -12.31 0.49
CA SER A 60 -10.72 -12.25 -0.24
C SER A 60 -11.83 -13.07 0.43
N ARG A 61 -11.54 -14.34 0.76
CA ARG A 61 -12.50 -15.22 1.44
C ARG A 61 -12.91 -14.70 2.81
N ALA A 62 -11.98 -14.09 3.56
CA ALA A 62 -12.27 -13.54 4.88
C ALA A 62 -13.08 -12.24 4.84
N LEU A 63 -12.92 -11.43 3.79
CA LEU A 63 -13.67 -10.19 3.62
C LEU A 63 -15.07 -10.41 3.03
N SER A 64 -15.30 -11.49 2.27
CA SER A 64 -16.60 -11.81 1.68
C SER A 64 -17.78 -11.72 2.66
N PRO A 65 -17.79 -12.44 3.81
CA PRO A 65 -18.93 -12.37 4.72
C PRO A 65 -19.12 -10.98 5.35
N VAL A 66 -18.04 -10.20 5.50
CA VAL A 66 -18.09 -8.84 6.01
C VAL A 66 -18.77 -7.91 5.00
N PHE A 67 -18.43 -8.04 3.72
CA PHE A 67 -19.07 -7.29 2.65
C PHE A 67 -20.51 -7.71 2.40
N ASP A 68 -20.83 -9.01 2.50
CA ASP A 68 -22.19 -9.52 2.35
C ASP A 68 -23.13 -8.98 3.45
N LEU A 69 -22.60 -8.78 4.66
CA LEU A 69 -23.38 -8.28 5.80
C LEU A 69 -23.55 -6.75 5.79
N GLU A 70 -22.45 -6.03 5.56
CA GLU A 70 -22.42 -4.57 5.75
C GLU A 70 -22.73 -3.77 4.47
N ASP A 71 -22.67 -4.43 3.31
CA ASP A 71 -22.89 -3.89 1.97
C ASP A 71 -22.38 -2.45 1.80
N PRO A 72 -21.04 -2.23 1.83
CA PRO A 72 -20.50 -0.90 1.95
C PRO A 72 -20.62 -0.04 0.68
N ILE A 73 -20.92 -0.67 -0.46
CA ILE A 73 -20.87 -0.05 -1.79
C ILE A 73 -22.17 -0.34 -2.51
N GLN A 74 -22.88 0.72 -2.90
CA GLN A 74 -24.12 0.57 -3.65
C GLN A 74 -23.89 0.00 -5.06
N GLY A 75 -24.65 -1.05 -5.41
CA GLY A 75 -24.67 -1.66 -6.74
C GLY A 75 -23.49 -2.60 -6.99
N GLU A 76 -23.49 -3.25 -8.14
CA GLU A 76 -22.50 -4.27 -8.48
C GLU A 76 -21.09 -3.68 -8.67
N TYR A 77 -20.09 -4.43 -8.21
CA TYR A 77 -18.68 -4.11 -8.39
C TYR A 77 -17.83 -5.38 -8.50
N ASP A 78 -16.71 -5.29 -9.20
CA ASP A 78 -15.66 -6.32 -9.16
C ASP A 78 -14.73 -6.05 -7.96
N LEU A 79 -14.49 -7.07 -7.13
CA LEU A 79 -13.48 -7.02 -6.06
C LEU A 79 -12.12 -7.46 -6.60
N GLU A 80 -11.11 -6.61 -6.46
CA GLU A 80 -9.72 -6.90 -6.82
C GLU A 80 -8.84 -6.79 -5.57
N ILE A 81 -8.17 -7.88 -5.20
CA ILE A 81 -7.18 -7.90 -4.11
C ILE A 81 -5.81 -8.19 -4.69
N SER A 82 -4.85 -7.33 -4.38
CA SER A 82 -3.49 -7.43 -4.91
C SER A 82 -2.45 -6.93 -3.91
N SER A 83 -1.18 -7.26 -4.18
CA SER A 83 -0.06 -6.60 -3.53
C SER A 83 0.16 -5.20 -4.13
N PRO A 84 0.77 -4.25 -3.39
CA PRO A 84 1.17 -2.97 -3.96
C PRO A 84 2.30 -3.08 -5.00
N GLY A 85 3.07 -4.17 -4.98
CA GLY A 85 4.23 -4.38 -5.85
C GLY A 85 5.33 -3.34 -5.68
N ILE A 86 6.19 -3.25 -6.70
CA ILE A 86 7.37 -2.37 -6.70
C ILE A 86 7.05 -0.89 -6.98
N ASP A 87 6.00 -0.60 -7.77
CA ASP A 87 5.47 0.77 -7.95
C ASP A 87 4.57 1.17 -6.78
N ARG A 88 5.14 1.02 -5.59
CA ARG A 88 4.43 1.05 -4.32
C ARG A 88 3.89 2.44 -4.02
N PRO A 89 2.58 2.59 -3.73
CA PRO A 89 2.06 3.85 -3.21
C PRO A 89 2.51 4.09 -1.75
N LEU A 90 2.79 5.35 -1.42
CA LEU A 90 3.13 5.80 -0.07
C LEU A 90 1.89 6.48 0.53
N MET A 91 1.16 5.76 1.37
CA MET A 91 -0.18 6.14 1.79
C MET A 91 -0.29 6.59 3.25
N SER A 92 0.73 6.36 4.06
CA SER A 92 0.88 6.87 5.43
C SER A 92 2.28 7.46 5.67
N LEU A 93 2.46 8.21 6.77
CA LEU A 93 3.79 8.66 7.21
C LEU A 93 4.73 7.48 7.49
N GLU A 94 4.20 6.37 8.01
CA GLU A 94 4.94 5.13 8.23
C GLU A 94 5.50 4.57 6.92
N ASP A 95 4.77 4.68 5.80
CA ASP A 95 5.32 4.29 4.50
C ASP A 95 6.54 5.15 4.15
N PHE A 96 6.47 6.47 4.32
CA PHE A 96 7.64 7.33 4.07
C PHE A 96 8.82 7.00 4.98
N GLN A 97 8.57 6.71 6.26
CA GLN A 97 9.60 6.28 7.21
C GLN A 97 10.27 4.97 6.78
N ARG A 98 9.47 3.98 6.35
CA ARG A 98 9.97 2.67 5.89
C ARG A 98 10.86 2.77 4.65
N PHE A 99 10.65 3.77 3.81
CA PHE A 99 11.36 3.95 2.55
C PHE A 99 12.30 5.17 2.53
N ILE A 100 12.75 5.64 3.70
CA ILE A 100 13.87 6.59 3.78
C ILE A 100 15.06 6.04 3.00
N GLY A 101 15.68 6.89 2.18
CA GLY A 101 16.78 6.52 1.31
C GLY A 101 16.38 5.99 -0.06
N HIS A 102 15.08 5.87 -0.37
CA HIS A 102 14.58 5.56 -1.72
C HIS A 102 14.08 6.81 -2.44
N GLU A 103 14.08 6.75 -3.78
CA GLU A 103 13.44 7.78 -4.61
C GLU A 103 11.92 7.64 -4.56
N ALA A 104 11.24 8.77 -4.42
CA ALA A 104 9.79 8.87 -4.50
C ALA A 104 9.37 10.00 -5.43
N LYS A 105 8.19 9.84 -6.03
CA LYS A 105 7.48 10.88 -6.76
C LYS A 105 6.25 11.25 -5.95
N LEU A 106 6.12 12.54 -5.64
CA LEU A 106 5.01 13.11 -4.87
C LEU A 106 4.27 14.12 -5.74
N GLU A 107 2.96 14.14 -5.63
CA GLU A 107 2.10 15.16 -6.23
C GLU A 107 1.30 15.86 -5.13
N THR A 108 1.27 17.19 -5.17
CA THR A 108 0.53 18.03 -4.23
C THR A 108 -0.82 18.43 -4.81
N ALA A 109 -1.81 18.59 -3.92
CA ALA A 109 -3.15 19.01 -4.28
C ALA A 109 -3.17 20.43 -4.88
N ALA A 110 -2.37 21.34 -4.31
CA ALA A 110 -2.18 22.72 -4.78
C ALA A 110 -0.76 22.94 -5.31
N MET A 111 -0.55 24.02 -6.06
CA MET A 111 0.79 24.45 -6.46
C MET A 111 1.59 24.89 -5.23
N ILE A 112 2.83 24.41 -5.12
CA ILE A 112 3.83 24.83 -4.15
C ILE A 112 5.07 25.21 -4.96
N ASP A 113 5.59 26.42 -4.77
CA ASP A 113 6.75 26.94 -5.50
C ASP A 113 6.63 26.80 -7.04
N GLY A 114 5.43 27.08 -7.56
CA GLY A 114 5.14 27.06 -9.00
C GLY A 114 5.02 25.66 -9.62
N ARG A 115 5.07 24.59 -8.83
CA ARG A 115 4.91 23.21 -9.32
C ARG A 115 4.01 22.36 -8.41
N ARG A 116 3.53 21.24 -8.94
CA ARG A 116 2.76 20.24 -8.18
C ARG A 116 3.48 18.91 -8.02
N ARG A 117 4.52 18.68 -8.82
CA ARG A 117 5.22 17.41 -8.90
C ARG A 117 6.61 17.56 -8.34
N TRP A 118 6.94 16.65 -7.44
CA TRP A 118 8.21 16.58 -6.75
C TRP A 118 8.78 15.17 -6.95
N LYS A 119 10.07 15.09 -7.25
CA LYS A 119 10.80 13.83 -7.35
C LYS A 119 12.11 13.99 -6.60
N GLY A 120 12.44 13.01 -5.76
CA GLY A 120 13.67 13.05 -4.98
C GLY A 120 13.78 11.87 -4.02
N GLN A 121 14.94 11.76 -3.38
CA GLN A 121 15.15 10.75 -2.34
C GLN A 121 14.46 11.19 -1.04
N ILE A 122 13.72 10.29 -0.40
CA ILE A 122 13.17 10.52 0.94
C ILE A 122 14.34 10.59 1.93
N LYS A 123 14.54 11.74 2.57
CA LYS A 123 15.64 11.96 3.54
C LYS A 123 15.19 11.76 4.97
N ALA A 124 13.99 12.24 5.30
CA ALA A 124 13.44 12.16 6.64
C ALA A 124 11.92 12.34 6.63
N VAL A 125 11.31 11.95 7.75
CA VAL A 125 9.95 12.32 8.13
C VAL A 125 10.04 13.04 9.47
N GLU A 126 9.67 14.31 9.51
CA GLU A 126 9.77 15.18 10.69
C GLU A 126 8.36 15.62 11.11
N GLY A 127 7.78 14.91 12.09
CA GLY A 127 6.35 15.04 12.37
C GLY A 127 5.53 14.68 11.13
N ASP A 128 4.76 15.64 10.62
CA ASP A 128 3.93 15.49 9.42
C ASP A 128 4.63 15.95 8.14
N VAL A 129 5.92 16.30 8.20
CA VAL A 129 6.68 16.83 7.06
C VAL A 129 7.56 15.76 6.44
N ILE A 130 7.41 15.54 5.13
CA ILE A 130 8.28 14.71 4.31
C ILE A 130 9.40 15.58 3.76
N VAL A 131 10.64 15.17 4.00
CA VAL A 131 11.84 15.83 3.48
C VAL A 131 12.38 15.06 2.29
N LEU A 132 12.46 15.71 1.12
CA LEU A 132 13.00 15.14 -0.10
C LEU A 132 14.29 15.85 -0.51
N ALA A 133 15.32 15.09 -0.85
CA ALA A 133 16.43 15.59 -1.66
C ALA A 133 15.99 15.60 -3.13
N ALA A 134 15.48 16.73 -3.61
CA ALA A 134 14.94 16.90 -4.95
C ALA A 134 15.95 17.57 -5.88
N GLU A 135 15.66 17.54 -7.18
CA GLU A 135 16.39 18.33 -8.16
C GLU A 135 16.17 19.83 -7.88
N GLY A 136 17.26 20.52 -7.52
CA GLY A 136 17.25 21.94 -7.12
C GLY A 136 17.33 22.20 -5.61
N GLY A 137 17.38 21.17 -4.77
CA GLY A 137 17.58 21.32 -3.32
C GLY A 137 16.63 20.49 -2.48
N GLU A 138 16.67 20.72 -1.17
CA GLU A 138 15.75 20.06 -0.23
C GLU A 138 14.33 20.61 -0.38
N ALA A 139 13.35 19.73 -0.54
CA ALA A 139 11.93 20.04 -0.54
C ALA A 139 11.27 19.51 0.73
N ARG A 140 10.44 20.33 1.36
CA ARG A 140 9.73 19.99 2.61
C ARG A 140 8.24 20.10 2.35
N LEU A 141 7.55 18.97 2.38
CA LEU A 141 6.13 18.87 2.01
C LEU A 141 5.34 18.30 3.18
N ASN A 142 4.28 18.99 3.61
CA ASN A 142 3.40 18.40 4.63
C ASN A 142 2.59 17.28 4.00
N PHE A 143 2.46 16.15 4.71
CA PHE A 143 1.70 14.99 4.25
C PHE A 143 0.27 15.32 3.84
N ALA A 144 -0.40 16.23 4.57
CA ALA A 144 -1.76 16.66 4.27
C ALA A 144 -1.89 17.41 2.93
N GLN A 145 -0.79 17.92 2.39
CA GLN A 145 -0.78 18.61 1.09
C GLN A 145 -0.66 17.63 -0.09
N LEU A 146 -0.34 16.36 0.16
CA LEU A 146 -0.12 15.36 -0.87
C LEU A 146 -1.45 14.83 -1.41
N SER A 147 -1.60 14.86 -2.73
CA SER A 147 -2.68 14.17 -3.43
C SER A 147 -2.28 12.77 -3.90
N ASP A 148 -1.00 12.55 -4.19
CA ASP A 148 -0.46 11.26 -4.61
C ASP A 148 1.01 11.12 -4.19
N ALA A 149 1.44 9.89 -3.92
CA ALA A 149 2.83 9.58 -3.63
C ALA A 149 3.13 8.11 -3.90
N ARG A 150 4.26 7.84 -4.54
CA ARG A 150 4.73 6.49 -4.84
C ARG A 150 6.24 6.42 -4.95
N LEU A 151 6.78 5.22 -4.76
CA LEU A 151 8.19 4.95 -5.03
C LEU A 151 8.50 5.08 -6.51
N VAL A 152 9.75 5.45 -6.82
CA VAL A 152 10.27 5.43 -8.17
C VAL A 152 11.00 4.10 -8.37
N LEU A 153 10.70 3.43 -9.48
CA LEU A 153 11.41 2.23 -9.89
C LEU A 153 12.88 2.58 -10.18
N THR A 154 13.76 2.14 -9.30
CA THR A 154 15.22 2.32 -9.36
C THR A 154 15.88 0.96 -9.19
N ASP A 155 17.12 0.79 -9.67
CA ASP A 155 17.84 -0.49 -9.53
C ASP A 155 17.95 -0.91 -8.06
N LYS A 156 18.25 0.04 -7.16
CA LYS A 156 18.25 -0.19 -5.71
C LYS A 156 16.93 -0.75 -5.21
N LEU A 157 15.80 -0.18 -5.67
CA LEU A 157 14.48 -0.65 -5.25
C LEU A 157 14.18 -2.05 -5.80
N ILE A 158 14.56 -2.33 -7.05
CA ILE A 158 14.41 -3.64 -7.67
C ILE A 158 15.19 -4.70 -6.90
N GLU A 159 16.46 -4.43 -6.60
CA GLU A 159 17.31 -5.35 -5.86
C GLU A 159 16.76 -5.66 -4.46
N GLU A 160 16.28 -4.64 -3.74
CA GLU A 160 15.69 -4.83 -2.43
C GLU A 160 14.37 -5.60 -2.47
N ASP A 161 13.51 -5.31 -3.44
CA ASP A 161 12.23 -6.02 -3.60
C ASP A 161 12.46 -7.51 -3.95
N LEU A 162 13.36 -7.80 -4.90
CA LEU A 162 13.75 -9.17 -5.24
C LEU A 162 14.35 -9.91 -4.04
N ARG A 163 15.14 -9.21 -3.20
CA ARG A 163 15.69 -9.80 -1.98
C ARG A 163 14.57 -10.15 -0.98
N ARG A 164 13.62 -9.25 -0.76
CA ARG A 164 12.48 -9.50 0.14
C ARG A 164 11.61 -10.64 -0.37
N ALA A 165 11.32 -10.67 -1.67
CA ALA A 165 10.55 -11.76 -2.30
C ALA A 165 11.22 -13.13 -2.10
N ARG A 166 12.54 -13.24 -2.36
CA ARG A 166 13.27 -14.51 -2.13
C ARG A 166 13.27 -14.94 -0.67
N GLN A 167 13.40 -13.99 0.26
CA GLN A 167 13.37 -14.29 1.70
C GLN A 167 11.98 -14.76 2.15
N ALA A 168 10.93 -14.13 1.64
CA ALA A 168 9.55 -14.54 1.88
C ALA A 168 9.27 -15.95 1.33
N GLU A 169 9.68 -16.25 0.09
CA GLU A 169 9.56 -17.59 -0.50
C GLU A 169 10.29 -18.66 0.32
N ALA A 170 11.49 -18.36 0.82
CA ALA A 170 12.24 -19.29 1.66
C ALA A 170 11.55 -19.54 3.02
N ALA A 171 10.96 -18.51 3.63
CA ALA A 171 10.21 -18.65 4.88
C ALA A 171 8.90 -19.46 4.67
N ASP A 172 8.20 -19.23 3.57
CA ASP A 172 7.00 -19.98 3.19
C ASP A 172 7.33 -21.48 2.98
N GLN A 173 8.46 -21.81 2.36
CA GLN A 173 8.92 -23.21 2.19
C GLN A 173 9.27 -23.89 3.52
N GLN A 174 9.95 -23.19 4.42
CA GLN A 174 10.31 -23.74 5.74
C GLN A 174 9.08 -24.05 6.59
N SER A 175 8.11 -23.12 6.64
CA SER A 175 6.85 -23.33 7.37
C SER A 175 6.01 -24.49 6.80
N ALA A 176 6.03 -24.68 5.48
CA ALA A 176 5.33 -25.78 4.82
C ALA A 176 5.96 -27.16 5.10
N ASP A 177 7.28 -27.23 5.30
CA ASP A 177 7.99 -28.48 5.62
C ASP A 177 7.80 -28.89 7.09
N GLU A 178 7.89 -27.93 8.02
CA GLU A 178 7.62 -28.16 9.45
C GLU A 178 6.20 -28.68 9.71
N GLY A 179 5.20 -28.12 9.01
CA GLY A 179 3.80 -28.55 9.14
C GLY A 179 3.50 -29.97 8.61
N LYS A 180 4.35 -30.53 7.74
CA LYS A 180 4.21 -31.91 7.22
C LYS A 180 4.89 -32.97 8.08
N SER A 181 5.86 -32.57 8.91
CA SER A 181 6.62 -33.48 9.78
C SER A 181 5.89 -33.91 11.06
N GLY A 182 4.74 -33.28 11.36
CA GLY A 182 3.98 -33.47 12.61
C GLY A 182 2.67 -34.26 12.51
N THR A 183 2.44 -35.04 11.45
CA THR A 183 1.30 -35.97 11.33
C THR A 183 1.79 -37.41 11.20
#